data_AF-A0A7N0UFK0-F1
#
_entry.id   AF-A0A7N0UFK0-F1
#
_cell.length_a   1.000
_cell.length_b   1.000
_cell.length_c   1.000
_cell.angle_alpha   90.00
_cell.angle_beta   90.00
_cell.angle_gamma   90.00
#
_symmetry.space_group_name_H-M   'P 1'
#
loop_
_entity.id
_entity.type
_entity.pdbx_description
1 polymer ?
#
loop_
_entity_poly.entity_id
_entity_poly.type
_entity_poly.pdbx_seq_one_letter_code
_entity_poly.pdbx_strand_id
1 'polypeptide(L)'
;MTPQFVKDQCELLIDLALSDSTELWLIQWPYKQDLDFDGQEVSLLLDQDGTLGSFSRISGKEYEVFSFKCQDVDATIFASSASESKVVPS
;
A
#
# COMPACT_ATOMS: atom_id res chain seq x y z
N MET A 1 -6.94 -19.33 30.35
CA MET A 1 -7.15 -18.09 29.56
C MET A 1 -6.39 -18.24 28.26
N THR A 2 -7.07 -18.15 27.12
CA THR A 2 -6.42 -18.05 25.80
C THR A 2 -5.97 -16.61 25.57
N PRO A 3 -4.76 -16.37 25.05
CA PRO A 3 -4.32 -15.01 24.73
C PRO A 3 -5.17 -14.44 23.59
N GLN A 4 -5.56 -13.16 23.71
CA GLN A 4 -6.31 -12.43 22.66
C GLN A 4 -5.45 -12.04 21.45
N PHE A 5 -4.12 -12.05 21.62
CA PHE A 5 -3.16 -11.72 20.58
C PHE A 5 -2.08 -12.79 20.52
N VAL A 6 -1.68 -13.16 19.30
CA VAL A 6 -0.60 -14.09 19.05
C VAL A 6 0.49 -13.38 18.25
N LYS A 7 1.74 -13.74 18.50
CA LYS A 7 2.88 -13.20 17.73
C LYS A 7 2.72 -13.65 16.29
N ASP A 8 2.77 -12.68 15.38
CA ASP A 8 2.83 -12.99 13.95
C ASP A 8 4.17 -13.66 13.62
N GLN A 9 4.10 -14.80 12.93
CA GLN A 9 5.25 -15.60 12.50
C GLN A 9 5.38 -15.61 10.98
N CYS A 10 4.66 -14.72 10.27
CA CYS A 10 4.77 -14.62 8.82
C CYS A 10 6.22 -14.36 8.42
N GLU A 11 6.70 -15.17 7.48
CA GLU A 11 7.99 -14.96 6.85
C GLU A 11 7.97 -13.68 6.01
N LEU A 12 9.12 -13.01 5.94
CA LEU A 12 9.31 -11.84 5.11
C LEU A 12 9.03 -12.18 3.64
N LEU A 13 7.98 -11.58 3.08
CA LEU A 13 7.67 -11.76 1.66
C LEU A 13 8.68 -11.04 0.75
N ILE A 14 9.29 -9.94 1.23
CA ILE A 14 10.20 -9.08 0.46
C ILE A 14 11.26 -8.51 1.42
N ASP A 15 12.53 -8.56 1.00
CA ASP A 15 13.62 -7.77 1.60
C ASP A 15 13.68 -6.40 0.92
N LEU A 16 13.35 -5.34 1.66
CA LEU A 16 13.25 -3.97 1.12
C LEU A 16 14.62 -3.28 1.15
N ALA A 17 15.42 -3.49 0.10
CA ALA A 17 16.64 -2.71 -0.14
C ALA A 17 16.28 -1.34 -0.75
N LEU A 18 16.02 -0.35 0.11
CA LEU A 18 15.71 1.01 -0.31
C LEU A 18 16.99 1.72 -0.79
N SER A 19 16.89 2.39 -1.94
CA SER A 19 17.93 3.23 -2.53
C SER A 19 17.39 4.64 -2.77
N ASP A 20 18.28 5.59 -3.07
CA ASP A 20 17.89 6.96 -3.42
C ASP A 20 17.01 7.04 -4.69
N SER A 21 16.96 5.98 -5.50
CA SER A 21 16.11 5.86 -6.70
C SER A 21 14.80 5.09 -6.48
N THR A 22 14.51 4.67 -5.25
CA THR A 22 13.30 3.89 -4.94
C THR A 22 12.17 4.81 -4.51
N GLU A 23 11.04 4.76 -5.22
CA GLU A 23 9.81 5.44 -4.82
C GLU A 23 8.85 4.46 -4.13
N LEU A 24 8.29 4.86 -2.99
CA LEU A 24 7.31 4.08 -2.24
C LEU A 24 5.93 4.70 -2.35
N TRP A 25 4.95 3.87 -2.72
CA TRP A 25 3.56 4.27 -2.92
C TRP A 25 2.69 3.68 -1.82
N LEU A 26 1.98 4.53 -1.07
CA LEU A 26 0.94 4.10 -0.13
C LEU A 26 -0.43 4.15 -0.83
N ILE A 27 -0.98 2.99 -1.14
CA ILE A 27 -2.28 2.86 -1.81
C ILE A 27 -3.33 2.44 -0.78
N GLN A 28 -4.36 3.25 -0.61
CA GLN A 28 -5.50 2.91 0.25
C GLN A 28 -6.59 2.22 -0.56
N TRP A 29 -7.08 1.09 -0.05
CA TRP A 29 -8.16 0.33 -0.66
C TRP A 29 -9.36 0.20 0.27
N PRO A 30 -10.61 0.23 -0.23
CA PRO A 30 -11.79 0.05 0.60
C PRO A 30 -11.77 -1.27 1.39
N TYR A 31 -12.07 -1.19 2.68
CA TYR A 31 -12.08 -2.33 3.58
C TYR A 31 -13.14 -3.37 3.18
N LYS A 32 -12.77 -4.66 3.20
CA LYS A 32 -13.64 -5.82 2.90
C LYS A 32 -14.30 -5.80 1.52
N GLN A 33 -13.59 -5.31 0.50
CA GLN A 33 -14.02 -5.52 -0.87
C GLN A 33 -13.22 -6.63 -1.52
N ASP A 34 -13.93 -7.57 -2.16
CA ASP A 34 -13.31 -8.67 -2.89
C ASP A 34 -12.36 -8.12 -3.93
N LEU A 35 -11.10 -8.56 -3.92
CA LEU A 35 -10.07 -8.20 -4.89
C LEU A 35 -10.24 -9.04 -6.18
N ASP A 36 -11.40 -8.97 -6.81
CA ASP A 36 -11.67 -9.56 -8.11
C ASP A 36 -11.21 -8.59 -9.22
N PHE A 37 -9.88 -8.46 -9.29
CA PHE A 37 -9.19 -7.71 -10.33
C PHE A 37 -8.91 -8.57 -11.56
N ASP A 38 -8.86 -9.90 -11.42
CA ASP A 38 -8.63 -10.87 -12.52
C ASP A 38 -7.47 -10.48 -13.45
N GLY A 39 -6.40 -9.90 -12.89
CA GLY A 39 -5.25 -9.41 -13.66
C GLY A 39 -5.47 -8.12 -14.45
N GLN A 40 -6.56 -7.39 -14.21
CA GLN A 40 -6.84 -6.09 -14.82
C GLN A 40 -5.71 -5.11 -14.52
N GLU A 41 -5.13 -4.57 -15.59
CA GLU A 41 -4.16 -3.48 -15.52
C GLU A 41 -4.87 -2.13 -15.55
N VAL A 42 -4.34 -1.17 -14.78
CA VAL A 42 -4.84 0.21 -14.72
C VAL A 42 -3.68 1.18 -14.98
N SER A 43 -3.95 2.20 -15.78
CA SER A 43 -2.99 3.28 -16.05
C SER A 43 -3.32 4.49 -15.18
N LEU A 44 -2.31 5.03 -14.49
CA LEU A 44 -2.44 6.19 -13.62
C LEU A 44 -1.65 7.37 -14.20
N LEU A 45 -2.23 8.56 -14.19
CA LEU A 45 -1.61 9.82 -14.61
C LEU A 45 -1.09 10.55 -13.38
N LEU A 46 0.23 10.51 -13.17
CA LEU A 46 0.88 10.98 -11.94
C LEU A 46 1.34 12.45 -11.98
N ASP A 47 1.10 13.13 -13.09
CA ASP A 47 1.57 14.49 -13.39
C ASP A 47 0.83 15.57 -12.58
N GLN A 48 -0.32 15.25 -11.99
CA GLN A 48 -1.21 16.20 -11.32
C GLN A 48 -1.77 15.65 -9.99
N ASP A 49 -2.24 16.56 -9.15
CA ASP A 49 -3.02 16.25 -7.95
C ASP A 49 -4.50 16.07 -8.30
N GLY A 50 -5.22 15.29 -7.50
CA GLY A 50 -6.62 14.95 -7.76
C GLY A 50 -6.76 13.58 -8.42
N THR A 51 -7.64 13.45 -9.41
CA THR A 51 -7.93 12.16 -10.05
C THR A 51 -6.73 11.66 -10.85
N LEU A 52 -6.12 10.55 -10.41
CA LEU A 52 -5.07 9.86 -11.13
C LEU A 52 -5.62 8.96 -12.25
N GLY A 53 -6.85 8.50 -12.11
CA GLY A 53 -7.53 7.65 -13.08
C GLY A 53 -8.78 7.00 -12.50
N SER A 54 -9.51 6.28 -13.35
CA SER A 54 -10.68 5.50 -12.94
C SER A 54 -10.71 4.17 -13.66
N PHE A 55 -11.38 3.19 -13.04
CA PHE A 55 -11.56 1.87 -13.63
C PHE A 55 -12.85 1.23 -13.13
N SER A 56 -13.41 0.35 -13.95
CA SER A 56 -14.59 -0.44 -13.62
C SER A 56 -14.24 -1.92 -13.55
N ARG A 57 -14.91 -2.63 -12.64
CA ARG A 57 -14.70 -4.07 -12.41
C ARG A 57 -15.80 -4.89 -13.07
N ILE A 58 -15.52 -6.19 -13.23
CA ILE A 58 -16.48 -7.17 -13.79
C ILE A 58 -17.80 -7.17 -13.00
N SER A 59 -17.73 -6.93 -11.69
CA SER A 59 -18.90 -6.77 -10.82
C SER A 59 -19.74 -5.52 -11.11
N GLY A 60 -19.36 -4.67 -12.07
CA GLY A 60 -20.01 -3.39 -12.38
C GLY A 60 -19.72 -2.25 -11.39
N LYS A 61 -18.76 -2.44 -10.48
CA LYS A 61 -18.33 -1.38 -9.54
C LYS A 61 -17.31 -0.47 -10.22
N GLU A 62 -17.47 0.82 -10.02
CA GLU A 62 -16.55 1.84 -10.52
C GLU A 62 -15.72 2.40 -9.37
N TYR A 63 -14.44 2.63 -9.65
CA TYR A 63 -13.47 3.16 -8.72
C TYR A 63 -12.76 4.34 -9.36
N GLU A 64 -12.52 5.35 -8.54
CA GLU A 64 -11.70 6.49 -8.89
C GLU A 64 -10.49 6.50 -7.98
N VAL A 65 -9.31 6.62 -8.57
CA VAL A 65 -8.04 6.68 -7.86
C VAL A 65 -7.67 8.15 -7.73
N PHE A 66 -7.47 8.59 -6.50
CA PHE A 66 -7.11 9.96 -6.19
C PHE A 66 -5.74 10.06 -5.56
N SER A 67 -5.01 11.08 -5.96
CA SER A 67 -3.79 11.54 -5.32
C SER A 67 -4.09 12.69 -4.37
N PHE A 68 -3.69 12.52 -3.12
CA PHE A 68 -3.78 13.54 -2.08
C PHE A 68 -2.38 14.06 -1.72
N LYS A 69 -1.56 14.51 -2.68
CA LYS A 69 -0.20 15.03 -2.38
C LYS A 69 -0.21 16.26 -1.46
N CYS A 70 -1.34 16.95 -1.33
CA CYS A 70 -1.50 18.14 -0.47
C CYS A 70 -1.58 17.80 1.03
N GLN A 71 -1.76 16.53 1.40
CA GLN A 71 -1.62 16.09 2.78
C GLN A 71 -0.21 15.53 2.96
N ASP A 72 0.60 16.17 3.81
CA ASP A 72 1.81 15.53 4.34
C ASP A 72 1.40 14.15 4.87
N VAL A 73 1.91 13.09 4.25
CA VAL A 73 1.60 11.73 4.67
C VAL A 73 2.34 11.50 5.99
N ASP A 74 1.63 11.69 7.10
CA ASP A 74 2.12 11.33 8.44
C ASP A 74 2.06 9.81 8.64
N ALA A 75 2.92 9.10 7.90
CA ALA A 75 3.06 7.66 7.99
C ALA A 75 4.51 7.27 8.26
N THR A 76 4.70 6.38 9.22
CA THR A 76 5.99 5.73 9.48
C THR A 76 6.00 4.34 8.86
N ILE A 77 7.04 4.05 8.07
CA ILE A 77 7.22 2.74 7.44
C ILE A 77 8.01 1.84 8.38
N PHE A 78 7.42 0.70 8.76
CA PHE A 78 8.11 -0.34 9.54
C PHE A 78 8.58 -1.43 8.59
N ALA A 79 9.86 -1.40 8.22
CA ALA A 79 10.48 -2.49 7.50
C ALA A 79 10.86 -3.61 8.50
N SER A 80 10.49 -4.85 8.18
CA SER A 80 10.91 -6.00 8.96
C SER A 80 12.33 -6.40 8.54
N SER A 81 13.14 -6.87 9.51
CA SER A 81 14.54 -7.24 9.34
C SER A 81 14.74 -8.65 9.88
N ALA A 82 15.59 -9.44 9.21
CA ALA A 82 15.98 -10.78 9.68
C ALA A 82 16.68 -10.76 11.06
N SER A 83 17.13 -9.59 11.52
CA SER A 83 17.65 -9.34 12.86
C SER A 83 16.89 -8.13 13.42
N GLU A 84 16.06 -8.34 14.46
CA GLU A 84 15.29 -7.37 15.25
C GLU A 84 15.06 -5.95 14.67
N SER A 85 13.79 -5.56 14.51
CA SER A 85 13.37 -4.25 13.99
C SER A 85 14.17 -3.08 14.56
N LYS A 86 14.82 -2.33 13.67
CA LYS A 86 15.52 -1.09 13.98
C LYS A 86 14.75 0.09 13.37
N VAL A 87 14.34 1.03 14.20
CA VAL A 87 13.71 2.28 13.76
C VAL A 87 14.76 3.15 13.08
N VAL A 88 14.49 3.62 11.86
CA VAL A 88 15.32 4.59 11.13
C VAL A 88 14.60 5.95 11.18
N PRO A 89 15.18 6.99 11.80
CA PRO A 89 14.61 8.34 11.79
C PRO A 89 14.92 9.07 10.48
N SER A 90 14.00 9.94 10.09
CA SER A 90 14.08 10.90 8.98
C SER A 90 15.04 12.05 9.26
#